data_AF-A0A5J9W8T3-F1
#
_entry.id   AF-A0A5J9W8T3-F1
#
_cell.length_a   1.000
_cell.length_b   1.000
_cell.length_c   1.000
_cell.angle_alpha   90.00
_cell.angle_beta   90.00
_cell.angle_gamma   90.00
#
_symmetry.space_group_name_H-M   'P 1'
#
loop_
_entity.id
_entity.type
_entity.pdbx_description
1 polymer ?
#
loop_
_entity_poly.entity_id
_entity_poly.type
_entity_poly.pdbx_seq_one_letter_code
_entity_poly.pdbx_strand_id
1 'polypeptide(L)'
;MGQQSLIYAFVARGTVILAEFTEFTGNFTTIASQCLMKLPASNNKFTYNCDGHTFNYLVEDGFTYCVVAVESVGRQVPIAFLDRVKEDFAKRYGGGKAATAAANSLNREFGSKLKEHMQYCVDHPEEVSKLSKVKAQVSEVKGVMMENIEKVLDRGEKIELLVDKTENLRSQSRIFSGTRFQAARNAGQEKDVATEYED
;
A
#
# COMPACT_ATOMS: atom_id res chain seq x y z
N MET A 1 6.84 -19.10 14.98
CA MET A 1 6.10 -18.53 13.83
C MET A 1 6.40 -17.04 13.83
N GLY A 2 7.17 -16.53 12.86
CA GLY A 2 7.55 -15.11 12.83
C GLY A 2 6.31 -14.23 12.76
N GLN A 3 6.16 -13.31 13.71
CA GLN A 3 5.17 -12.25 13.62
C GLN A 3 5.63 -11.34 12.48
N GLN A 4 4.80 -11.21 11.43
CA GLN A 4 5.13 -10.34 10.30
C GLN A 4 5.18 -8.89 10.80
N SER A 5 6.36 -8.31 10.69
CA SER A 5 6.73 -6.99 11.20
C SER A 5 6.06 -5.82 10.48
N LEU A 6 5.75 -6.01 9.20
CA LEU A 6 5.11 -5.03 8.31
C LEU A 6 3.72 -5.55 7.95
N ILE A 7 2.70 -4.73 8.14
CA ILE A 7 1.28 -5.14 8.16
C ILE A 7 0.55 -4.69 6.89
N TYR A 8 0.74 -3.43 6.52
CA TYR A 8 0.05 -2.81 5.40
C TYR A 8 0.98 -1.81 4.74
N ALA A 9 0.92 -1.69 3.41
CA ALA A 9 1.69 -0.70 2.67
C ALA A 9 0.88 -0.18 1.48
N PHE A 10 1.11 1.07 1.08
CA PHE A 10 0.51 1.63 -0.13
C PHE A 10 1.39 2.70 -0.77
N VAL A 11 1.07 3.01 -2.03
CA VAL A 11 1.55 4.20 -2.75
C VAL A 11 0.34 5.00 -3.23
N ALA A 12 0.35 6.31 -2.95
CA ALA A 12 -0.70 7.24 -3.31
C ALA A 12 -0.15 8.45 -4.10
N ARG A 13 -1.01 9.07 -4.92
CA ARG A 13 -0.79 10.37 -5.53
C ARG A 13 -1.72 11.38 -4.84
N GLY A 14 -1.15 12.32 -4.11
CA GLY A 14 -1.91 13.10 -3.12
C GLY A 14 -2.63 12.12 -2.18
N THR A 15 -3.96 12.19 -2.15
CA THR A 15 -4.80 11.30 -1.33
C THR A 15 -5.36 10.09 -2.07
N VAL A 16 -5.04 9.92 -3.37
CA VAL A 16 -5.55 8.82 -4.19
C VAL A 16 -4.60 7.64 -4.13
N ILE A 17 -5.00 6.55 -3.47
CA ILE A 17 -4.24 5.30 -3.42
C ILE A 17 -4.20 4.66 -4.81
N LEU A 18 -2.99 4.39 -5.31
CA LEU A 18 -2.74 3.82 -6.64
C LEU A 18 -2.50 2.32 -6.59
N ALA A 19 -1.81 1.86 -5.53
CA ALA A 19 -1.53 0.46 -5.25
C ALA A 19 -1.37 0.27 -3.73
N GLU A 20 -1.80 -0.88 -3.23
CA GLU A 20 -1.79 -1.20 -1.80
C GLU A 20 -1.66 -2.70 -1.57
N PHE A 21 -1.12 -3.09 -0.42
CA PHE A 21 -0.95 -4.50 -0.09
C PHE A 21 -1.04 -4.73 1.43
N THR A 22 -1.80 -5.75 1.81
CA THR A 22 -1.81 -6.32 3.16
C THR A 22 -2.15 -7.81 3.11
N GLU A 23 -1.60 -8.57 4.05
CA GLU A 23 -2.03 -9.96 4.34
C GLU A 23 -2.91 -10.04 5.60
N PHE A 24 -3.20 -8.88 6.21
CA PHE A 24 -3.93 -8.78 7.46
C PHE A 24 -5.31 -8.20 7.23
N THR A 25 -6.27 -8.65 8.03
CA THR A 25 -7.60 -8.05 8.12
C THR A 25 -7.69 -7.12 9.32
N GLY A 26 -8.53 -6.10 9.23
CA GLY A 26 -8.65 -5.08 10.28
C GLY A 26 -8.86 -3.70 9.69
N ASN A 27 -8.77 -2.67 10.53
CA ASN A 27 -9.05 -1.28 10.13
C ASN A 27 -7.79 -0.45 9.82
N PHE A 28 -6.60 -1.07 9.73
CA PHE A 28 -5.36 -0.35 9.37
C PHE A 28 -5.43 0.34 8.03
N THR A 29 -6.11 -0.24 7.03
CA THR A 29 -6.28 0.37 5.71
C THR A 29 -7.10 1.66 5.79
N THR A 30 -8.19 1.63 6.54
CA THR A 30 -9.05 2.79 6.82
C THR A 30 -8.30 3.88 7.58
N ILE A 31 -7.65 3.51 8.69
CA ILE A 31 -6.91 4.45 9.53
C ILE A 31 -5.76 5.09 8.75
N ALA A 32 -5.00 4.30 8.01
CA ALA A 32 -3.90 4.81 7.22
C ALA A 32 -4.39 5.76 6.10
N SER A 33 -5.57 5.49 5.52
CA SER A 33 -6.22 6.38 4.56
C SER A 33 -6.71 7.68 5.22
N GLN A 34 -7.24 7.63 6.44
CA GLN A 34 -7.61 8.83 7.20
C GLN A 34 -6.39 9.68 7.54
N CYS A 35 -5.28 9.06 7.95
CA CYS A 35 -4.00 9.74 8.14
C CYS A 35 -3.52 10.42 6.85
N LEU A 36 -3.59 9.71 5.71
CA LEU A 36 -3.23 10.25 4.41
C LEU A 36 -3.98 11.56 4.10
N MET A 37 -5.26 11.64 4.44
CA MET A 37 -6.08 12.85 4.22
C MET A 37 -5.62 14.07 5.03
N LYS A 38 -4.90 13.86 6.14
CA LYS A 38 -4.41 14.94 7.02
C LYS A 38 -2.94 15.29 6.82
N LEU A 39 -2.21 14.54 5.99
CA LEU A 39 -0.81 14.81 5.72
C LEU A 39 -0.64 16.13 4.93
N PRO A 40 0.35 16.97 5.28
CA PRO A 40 0.69 18.11 4.45
C PRO A 40 1.33 17.65 3.15
N ALA A 41 1.12 18.40 2.07
CA ALA A 41 1.66 18.09 0.74
C ALA A 41 3.18 18.32 0.60
N SER A 42 3.83 18.87 1.64
CA SER A 42 5.27 19.18 1.61
C SER A 42 6.13 17.93 1.74
N ASN A 43 7.23 17.85 0.98
CA ASN A 43 8.17 16.75 1.04
C ASN A 43 8.71 16.56 2.48
N ASN A 44 8.29 15.48 3.14
CA ASN A 44 8.66 15.19 4.53
C ASN A 44 8.37 13.72 4.90
N LYS A 45 8.90 13.29 6.05
CA LYS A 45 8.63 11.97 6.65
C LYS A 45 7.78 12.15 7.92
N PHE A 46 6.71 11.36 8.04
CA PHE A 46 5.81 11.38 9.19
C PHE A 46 5.71 9.99 9.80
N THR A 47 5.63 9.92 11.13
CA THR A 47 5.33 8.68 11.85
C THR A 47 4.21 8.96 12.84
N TYR A 48 3.09 8.24 12.71
CA TYR A 48 2.07 8.18 13.73
C TYR A 48 2.20 6.91 14.55
N ASN A 49 2.18 7.01 15.88
CA ASN A 49 2.18 5.87 16.77
C ASN A 49 0.78 5.64 17.37
N CYS A 50 0.38 4.38 17.50
CA CYS A 50 -0.88 3.98 18.13
C CYS A 50 -0.88 2.50 18.51
N ASP A 51 -1.26 2.17 19.75
CA ASP A 51 -1.51 0.81 20.23
C ASP A 51 -0.46 -0.24 19.79
N GLY A 52 0.83 0.08 19.95
CA GLY A 52 1.94 -0.82 19.59
C GLY A 52 2.21 -0.94 18.07
N HIS A 53 1.64 -0.04 17.27
CA HIS A 53 1.82 0.06 15.83
C HIS A 53 2.32 1.44 15.43
N THR A 54 3.02 1.49 14.30
CA THR A 54 3.52 2.72 13.68
C THR A 54 3.02 2.83 12.25
N PHE A 55 2.48 3.99 11.91
CA PHE A 55 2.07 4.36 10.56
C PHE A 55 3.11 5.33 10.02
N ASN A 56 3.89 4.89 9.05
CA ASN A 56 5.05 5.61 8.57
C ASN A 56 4.77 6.11 7.15
N TYR A 57 5.00 7.40 6.91
CA TYR A 57 4.75 8.05 5.64
C TYR A 57 5.99 8.76 5.12
N LEU A 58 6.19 8.70 3.82
CA LEU A 58 7.12 9.52 3.07
C LEU A 58 6.33 10.24 1.99
N VAL A 59 6.27 11.58 2.09
CA VAL A 59 5.70 12.45 1.06
C VAL A 59 6.87 12.99 0.24
N GLU A 60 6.86 12.76 -1.06
CA GLU A 60 7.86 13.32 -1.98
C GLU A 60 7.26 13.51 -3.38
N ASP A 61 7.41 14.72 -3.92
CA ASP A 61 7.07 15.08 -5.30
C ASP A 61 5.61 14.75 -5.68
N GLY A 62 4.68 14.98 -4.75
CA GLY A 62 3.25 14.74 -4.93
C GLY A 62 2.81 13.28 -4.75
N PHE A 63 3.75 12.38 -4.46
CA PHE A 63 3.48 10.99 -4.08
C PHE A 63 3.63 10.78 -2.58
N THR A 64 2.83 9.87 -2.04
CA THR A 64 2.93 9.43 -0.65
C THR A 64 3.12 7.93 -0.60
N TYR A 65 4.14 7.50 0.12
CA TYR A 65 4.46 6.11 0.39
C TYR A 65 4.14 5.82 1.85
N CYS A 66 3.46 4.72 2.13
CA CYS A 66 3.09 4.34 3.49
C CYS A 66 3.49 2.91 3.82
N VAL A 67 3.88 2.69 5.08
CA VAL A 67 3.95 1.37 5.69
C VAL A 67 3.49 1.41 7.15
N VAL A 68 2.61 0.48 7.49
CA VAL A 68 2.19 0.17 8.85
C VAL A 68 3.04 -0.98 9.36
N ALA A 69 3.65 -0.80 10.53
CA ALA A 69 4.53 -1.78 11.14
C ALA A 69 4.25 -1.94 12.64
N VAL A 70 4.58 -3.09 13.19
CA VAL A 70 4.61 -3.29 14.66
C VAL A 70 5.72 -2.41 15.24
N GLU A 71 5.45 -1.73 16.35
CA GLU A 71 6.39 -0.77 16.97
C GLU A 71 7.73 -1.41 17.36
N SER A 72 7.72 -2.70 17.77
CA SER A 72 8.91 -3.47 18.16
C SER A 72 9.96 -3.62 17.05
N VAL A 73 9.57 -3.40 15.79
CA VAL A 73 10.45 -3.45 14.61
C VAL A 73 11.40 -2.25 14.57
N GLY A 74 11.05 -1.17 15.29
CA GLY A 74 11.78 0.08 15.28
C GLY A 74 11.63 0.83 13.95
N ARG A 75 12.26 2.00 13.87
CA ARG A 75 12.03 2.97 12.79
C ARG A 75 12.87 2.73 11.54
N GLN A 76 13.99 2.03 11.66
CA GLN A 76 14.92 1.85 10.55
C GLN A 76 14.32 1.03 9.42
N VAL A 77 13.67 -0.08 9.74
CA VAL A 77 13.10 -0.99 8.73
C VAL A 77 11.95 -0.32 7.96
N PRO A 78 10.94 0.32 8.60
CA PRO A 78 9.92 1.09 7.89
C PRO A 78 10.50 2.19 7.00
N ILE A 79 11.47 2.97 7.49
CA ILE A 79 12.06 4.07 6.71
C ILE A 79 12.79 3.53 5.47
N ALA A 80 13.59 2.48 5.61
CA ALA A 80 14.26 1.89 4.46
C ALA A 80 13.30 1.22 3.49
N PHE A 81 12.23 0.60 3.98
CA PHE A 81 11.16 0.10 3.13
C PHE A 81 10.57 1.22 2.27
N LEU A 82 10.22 2.36 2.88
CA LEU A 82 9.66 3.51 2.17
C LEU A 82 10.61 4.04 1.09
N ASP A 83 11.91 4.17 1.40
CA ASP A 83 12.90 4.64 0.44
C ASP A 83 13.06 3.65 -0.74
N ARG A 84 13.04 2.33 -0.47
CA ARG A 84 13.12 1.29 -1.52
C ARG A 84 11.90 1.30 -2.44
N VAL A 85 10.71 1.36 -1.85
CA VAL A 85 9.45 1.42 -2.61
C VAL A 85 9.40 2.67 -3.47
N LYS A 86 9.80 3.82 -2.91
CA LYS A 86 9.90 5.06 -3.66
C LYS A 86 10.80 4.92 -4.88
N GLU A 87 12.04 4.46 -4.68
CA GLU A 87 13.00 4.33 -5.78
C GLU A 87 12.49 3.39 -6.88
N ASP A 88 11.88 2.26 -6.52
CA ASP A 88 11.30 1.32 -7.49
C ASP A 88 10.07 1.91 -8.20
N PHE A 89 9.19 2.59 -7.48
CA PHE A 89 8.01 3.24 -8.05
C PHE A 89 8.40 4.36 -9.02
N ALA A 90 9.34 5.23 -8.63
CA ALA A 90 9.84 6.31 -9.47
C ALA A 90 10.53 5.79 -10.73
N LYS A 91 11.31 4.71 -10.64
CA LYS A 91 11.94 4.08 -11.81
C LYS A 91 10.91 3.53 -12.81
N ARG A 92 9.80 2.99 -12.32
CA ARG A 92 8.75 2.39 -13.18
C ARG A 92 7.78 3.41 -13.75
N TYR A 93 7.44 4.44 -12.97
CA TYR A 93 6.32 5.33 -13.28
C TYR A 93 6.68 6.82 -13.36
N GLY A 94 7.96 7.17 -13.20
CA GLY A 94 8.48 8.55 -13.27
C GLY A 94 8.28 9.25 -14.62
N GLY A 95 7.82 8.53 -15.66
CA GLY A 95 7.45 9.07 -16.98
C GLY A 95 6.00 9.57 -17.10
N GLY A 96 5.28 9.77 -15.99
CA GLY A 96 3.94 10.39 -15.98
C GLY A 96 2.75 9.42 -15.93
N LYS A 97 2.95 8.10 -16.12
CA LYS A 97 1.88 7.08 -15.97
C LYS A 97 1.20 7.15 -14.59
N ALA A 98 1.97 7.39 -13.53
CA ALA A 98 1.41 7.53 -12.18
C ALA A 98 0.71 8.87 -11.95
N ALA A 99 1.02 9.92 -12.72
CA ALA A 99 0.42 11.24 -12.55
C ALA A 99 -1.07 11.25 -12.91
N THR A 100 -1.51 10.40 -13.84
CA THR A 100 -2.92 10.30 -14.30
C THR A 100 -3.60 8.99 -13.92
N ALA A 101 -2.91 8.10 -13.21
CA ALA A 101 -3.46 6.82 -12.78
C ALA A 101 -4.74 6.99 -11.94
N ALA A 102 -5.71 6.10 -12.17
CA ALA A 102 -6.93 6.01 -11.37
C ALA A 102 -6.67 5.26 -10.05
N ALA A 103 -7.56 5.42 -9.09
CA ALA A 103 -7.49 4.72 -7.82
C ALA A 103 -7.35 3.20 -8.02
N ASN A 104 -6.43 2.57 -7.29
CA ASN A 104 -6.14 1.14 -7.33
C ASN A 104 -5.78 0.54 -8.71
N SER A 105 -5.58 1.38 -9.74
CA SER A 105 -5.30 0.91 -11.10
C SER A 105 -3.93 0.24 -11.25
N LEU A 106 -2.98 0.57 -10.38
CA LEU A 106 -1.64 -0.02 -10.39
C LEU A 106 -1.53 -1.25 -9.48
N ASN A 107 -2.60 -1.65 -8.81
CA ASN A 107 -2.52 -2.67 -7.76
C ASN A 107 -2.07 -4.04 -8.29
N ARG A 108 -2.48 -4.40 -9.52
CA ARG A 108 -2.08 -5.65 -10.18
C ARG A 108 -0.58 -5.71 -10.49
N GLU A 109 0.02 -4.57 -10.86
CA GLU A 109 1.44 -4.48 -11.22
C GLU A 109 2.31 -4.27 -9.98
N PHE A 110 1.92 -3.34 -9.10
CA PHE A 110 2.78 -2.85 -8.02
C PHE A 110 2.40 -3.40 -6.64
N GLY A 111 1.20 -3.91 -6.44
CA GLY A 111 0.81 -4.56 -5.17
C GLY A 111 1.65 -5.80 -4.85
N SER A 112 1.99 -6.61 -5.87
CA SER A 112 2.92 -7.73 -5.70
C SER A 112 4.34 -7.27 -5.37
N LYS A 113 4.77 -6.12 -5.89
CA LYS A 113 6.06 -5.50 -5.55
C LYS A 113 6.11 -4.98 -4.12
N LEU A 114 5.01 -4.39 -3.63
CA LEU A 114 4.90 -4.03 -2.22
C LEU A 114 5.10 -5.26 -1.32
N LYS A 115 4.46 -6.39 -1.65
CA LYS A 115 4.69 -7.67 -0.96
C LYS A 115 6.16 -8.10 -0.98
N GLU A 116 6.79 -8.10 -2.14
CA GLU A 116 8.21 -8.48 -2.30
C GLU A 116 9.13 -7.60 -1.46
N HIS A 117 8.92 -6.28 -1.46
CA HIS A 117 9.70 -5.35 -0.64
C HIS A 117 9.46 -5.56 0.86
N MET A 118 8.21 -5.83 1.27
CA MET A 118 7.90 -6.10 2.67
C MET A 118 8.62 -7.36 3.15
N GLN A 119 8.56 -8.44 2.36
CA GLN A 119 9.21 -9.70 2.67
C GLN A 119 10.73 -9.56 2.75
N TYR A 120 11.34 -8.87 1.77
CA TYR A 120 12.78 -8.62 1.77
C TYR A 120 13.24 -7.86 3.03
N CYS A 121 12.47 -6.84 3.44
CA CYS A 121 12.78 -6.08 4.66
C CYS A 121 12.68 -6.91 5.95
N VAL A 122 11.83 -7.92 5.98
CA VAL A 122 11.70 -8.87 7.10
C VAL A 122 12.82 -9.91 7.09
N ASP A 123 13.20 -10.39 5.91
CA ASP A 123 14.21 -11.45 5.77
C ASP A 123 15.65 -10.94 5.95
N HIS A 124 15.90 -9.65 5.67
CA HIS A 124 17.24 -9.06 5.66
C HIS A 124 17.37 -7.85 6.61
N PRO A 125 17.01 -7.97 7.90
CA PRO A 125 16.93 -6.82 8.81
C PRO A 125 18.30 -6.16 9.05
N GLU A 126 19.40 -6.91 9.05
CA GLU A 126 20.74 -6.35 9.25
C GLU A 126 21.22 -5.52 8.07
N GLU A 127 20.97 -5.98 6.84
CA GLU A 127 21.34 -5.26 5.62
C GLU A 127 20.54 -3.96 5.51
N VAL A 128 19.23 -4.07 5.76
CA VAL A 128 18.31 -2.92 5.78
C VAL A 128 18.72 -1.93 6.86
N SER A 129 19.08 -2.39 8.07
CA SER A 129 19.55 -1.52 9.15
C SER A 129 20.86 -0.82 8.79
N LYS A 130 21.84 -1.53 8.19
CA LYS A 130 23.11 -0.93 7.73
C LYS A 130 22.87 0.13 6.67
N LEU A 131 22.09 -0.17 5.64
CA LEU A 131 21.71 0.79 4.59
C LEU A 131 20.96 1.99 5.16
N SER A 132 20.04 1.77 6.11
CA SER A 132 19.30 2.82 6.80
C SER A 132 20.24 3.75 7.56
N LYS A 133 21.22 3.20 8.29
CA LYS A 133 22.19 3.99 9.07
C LYS A 133 23.04 4.87 8.16
N VAL A 134 23.53 4.32 7.04
CA VAL A 134 24.31 5.08 6.06
C VAL A 134 23.44 6.17 5.41
N LYS A 135 22.23 5.84 4.96
CA LYS A 135 21.31 6.84 4.38
C LYS A 135 20.88 7.90 5.38
N ALA A 136 20.73 7.57 6.67
CA ALA A 136 20.41 8.54 7.71
C ALA A 136 21.56 9.52 7.99
N GLN A 137 22.82 9.13 7.74
CA GLN A 137 23.97 10.02 7.85
C GLN A 137 24.09 10.97 6.64
N VAL A 138 23.57 10.57 5.47
CA VAL A 138 23.67 11.32 4.21
C VAL A 138 22.41 12.17 3.94
N SER A 139 21.25 11.74 4.42
CA SER A 139 20.01 12.49 4.34
C SER A 139 20.02 13.57 5.40
N GLU A 140 20.19 14.83 4.98
CA GLU A 140 19.82 16.00 5.76
C GLU A 140 18.39 15.78 6.26
N VAL A 141 18.23 15.43 7.54
CA VAL A 141 16.93 15.03 8.07
C VAL A 141 16.08 16.29 8.14
N LYS A 142 15.26 16.55 7.12
CA LYS A 142 13.98 17.23 7.34
C LYS A 142 13.27 16.38 8.40
N GLY A 143 13.22 16.91 9.63
CA GLY A 143 12.89 16.17 10.85
C GLY A 143 11.71 15.22 10.63
N VAL A 144 11.89 13.93 10.97
CA VAL A 144 10.77 12.99 10.97
C VAL A 144 9.78 13.46 12.03
N MET A 145 8.64 13.97 11.60
CA MET A 145 7.60 14.47 12.50
C MET A 145 6.89 13.27 13.13
N MET A 146 6.88 13.22 14.46
CA MET A 146 6.21 12.17 15.24
C MET A 146 5.01 12.74 15.97
N GLU A 147 3.86 12.12 15.77
CA GLU A 147 2.62 12.51 16.42
C GLU A 147 1.78 11.29 16.81
N ASN A 148 0.95 11.41 17.84
CA ASN A 148 -0.03 10.36 18.15
C ASN A 148 -1.18 10.42 17.12
N ILE A 149 -1.61 9.26 16.64
CA ILE A 149 -2.71 9.13 15.70
C ILE A 149 -4.05 9.64 16.25
N GLU A 150 -4.21 9.72 17.58
CA GLU A 150 -5.42 10.24 18.23
C GLU A 150 -5.79 11.66 17.81
N LYS A 151 -4.81 12.45 17.32
CA LYS A 151 -5.07 13.78 16.75
C LYS A 151 -5.73 13.72 15.37
N VAL A 152 -5.60 12.57 14.70
CA VAL A 152 -6.08 12.31 13.34
C VAL A 152 -7.36 11.48 13.36
N LEU A 153 -7.53 10.57 14.31
CA LEU A 153 -8.75 9.78 14.46
C LEU A 153 -9.89 10.58 15.08
N ASP A 154 -11.13 10.27 14.70
CA ASP A 154 -12.30 10.82 15.37
C ASP A 154 -12.47 10.18 16.75
N ARG A 155 -12.98 10.96 17.72
CA ARG A 155 -13.08 10.56 19.12
C ARG A 155 -13.87 9.26 19.27
N GLY A 156 -13.17 8.14 19.46
CA GLY A 156 -13.77 6.82 19.70
C GLY A 156 -13.34 5.72 18.73
N GLU A 157 -12.65 6.03 17.63
CA GLU A 157 -12.07 5.01 16.76
C GLU A 157 -10.90 4.29 17.47
N LYS A 158 -11.01 2.98 17.63
CA LYS A 158 -9.95 2.12 18.18
C LYS A 158 -9.33 1.28 17.07
N ILE A 159 -8.05 0.95 17.20
CA ILE A 159 -7.39 0.03 16.27
C ILE A 159 -7.94 -1.38 16.47
N GLU A 160 -8.41 -1.98 15.38
CA GLU A 160 -8.89 -3.35 15.33
C GLU A 160 -7.97 -4.13 14.39
N LEU A 161 -7.12 -4.97 15.00
CA LEU A 161 -6.37 -5.99 14.29
C LEU A 161 -7.13 -7.31 14.36
N LEU A 162 -7.59 -7.79 13.21
CA LEU A 162 -8.09 -9.15 13.07
C LEU A 162 -6.99 -9.96 12.36
N VAL A 163 -6.23 -10.72 13.13
CA VAL A 163 -5.27 -11.67 12.55
C VAL A 163 -6.04 -12.90 12.08
N ASP A 164 -6.67 -12.82 10.91
CA ASP A 164 -7.29 -13.99 10.30
C ASP A 164 -6.27 -14.69 9.40
N LYS A 165 -5.59 -15.70 9.96
CA LYS A 165 -4.52 -16.43 9.27
C LYS A 165 -5.05 -17.42 8.20
N THR A 166 -6.30 -17.31 7.75
CA THR A 166 -6.95 -18.45 7.05
C THR A 166 -7.79 -18.13 5.80
N GLU A 167 -8.10 -16.90 5.40
CA GLU A 167 -9.13 -16.69 4.34
C GLU A 167 -8.73 -15.92 3.05
N ASN A 168 -7.45 -15.60 2.78
CA ASN A 168 -7.13 -14.91 1.51
C ASN A 168 -7.05 -15.84 0.26
N LEU A 169 -7.06 -17.16 0.44
CA LEU A 169 -7.13 -18.11 -0.68
C LEU A 169 -8.57 -18.36 -1.18
N ARG A 170 -9.59 -18.00 -0.40
CA ARG A 170 -11.00 -18.29 -0.75
C ARG A 170 -11.71 -17.15 -1.48
N SER A 171 -11.33 -15.89 -1.22
CA SER A 171 -11.99 -14.73 -1.83
C SER A 171 -11.51 -14.45 -3.27
N GLN A 172 -10.22 -14.65 -3.57
CA GLN A 172 -9.69 -14.47 -4.93
C GLN A 172 -10.25 -15.49 -5.93
N SER A 173 -10.63 -16.70 -5.49
CA SER A 173 -11.23 -17.72 -6.36
C SER A 173 -12.68 -17.39 -6.77
N ARG A 174 -13.43 -16.64 -5.95
CA ARG A 174 -14.80 -16.24 -6.29
C ARG A 174 -14.85 -15.12 -7.32
N ILE A 175 -13.91 -14.16 -7.24
CA ILE A 175 -13.83 -13.08 -8.23
C ILE A 175 -13.43 -13.64 -9.60
N PHE A 176 -12.58 -14.67 -9.68
CA PHE A 176 -12.18 -15.26 -10.96
C PHE A 176 -13.23 -16.19 -11.60
N SER A 177 -14.21 -16.66 -10.82
CA SER A 177 -15.32 -17.46 -11.34
C SER A 177 -16.48 -16.59 -11.82
N GLY A 178 -16.76 -15.45 -11.15
CA GLY A 178 -17.85 -14.55 -11.52
C GLY A 178 -17.66 -13.86 -12.87
N THR A 179 -16.45 -13.43 -13.21
CA THR A 179 -16.19 -12.67 -14.45
C THR A 179 -16.22 -13.54 -15.71
N ARG A 180 -15.99 -14.85 -15.59
CA ARG A 180 -16.04 -15.77 -16.75
C ARG A 180 -17.46 -16.07 -17.23
N PHE A 181 -18.45 -16.05 -16.34
CA PHE A 181 -19.84 -16.33 -16.72
C PHE A 181 -20.57 -15.13 -17.33
N GLN A 182 -20.09 -13.91 -17.09
CA GLN A 182 -20.74 -12.71 -17.64
C GLN A 182 -20.27 -12.38 -19.06
N ALA A 183 -19.00 -12.63 -19.39
CA ALA A 183 -18.47 -12.44 -20.74
C ALA A 183 -19.03 -13.47 -21.76
N ALA A 184 -19.27 -14.71 -21.33
CA ALA A 184 -19.82 -15.76 -22.20
C ALA A 184 -21.31 -15.53 -22.56
N ARG A 185 -22.06 -14.78 -21.75
CA ARG A 185 -23.48 -14.51 -21.99
C ARG A 185 -23.73 -13.41 -23.04
N ASN A 186 -22.81 -12.46 -23.17
CA ASN A 186 -22.95 -11.36 -24.14
C ASN A 186 -22.44 -11.71 -25.54
N ALA A 187 -21.55 -12.69 -25.68
CA ALA A 187 -21.06 -13.14 -27.00
C ALA A 187 -22.06 -14.03 -27.77
N GLY A 188 -23.14 -14.48 -27.12
CA GLY A 188 -24.15 -15.35 -27.72
C GLY A 188 -25.34 -14.63 -28.37
N GLN A 189 -25.48 -13.31 -28.22
CA GLN A 189 -26.63 -12.55 -28.74
C GLN A 189 -26.36 -11.79 -30.04
N GLU A 190 -25.12 -11.75 -30.54
CA GLU A 190 -24.77 -11.02 -31.78
C GLU A 190 -24.75 -11.90 -33.05
N LYS A 191 -25.14 -13.18 -32.97
CA LYS A 191 -25.10 -14.09 -34.14
C LYS A 191 -26.45 -14.38 -34.81
N ASP A 192 -27.57 -13.89 -34.29
CA ASP A 192 -28.91 -14.21 -34.83
C ASP A 192 -29.56 -13.10 -35.68
N VAL A 193 -28.79 -12.12 -36.16
CA VAL A 193 -29.34 -11.03 -37.01
C VAL A 193 -28.50 -10.81 -38.27
N ALA A 194 -28.31 -11.86 -39.08
CA ALA A 194 -27.77 -11.68 -40.44
C ALA A 194 -27.96 -12.92 -41.32
N THR A 195 -29.19 -13.37 -41.60
CA THR A 195 -29.52 -14.02 -42.89
C THR A 195 -31.02 -14.28 -42.98
N GLU A 196 -31.75 -13.35 -43.62
CA GLU A 196 -33.01 -13.65 -44.33
C GLU A 196 -33.40 -12.41 -45.13
N TYR A 197 -32.64 -12.14 -46.19
CA TYR A 197 -33.10 -11.37 -47.35
C TYR A 197 -32.43 -11.92 -48.60
N GLU A 198 -33.26 -12.10 -49.63
CA GLU A 198 -32.98 -12.36 -51.05
C GLU A 198 -33.04 -13.82 -51.55
N ASP A 199 -34.18 -14.05 -52.21
CA ASP A 199 -34.53 -14.89 -53.38
C ASP A 199 -34.36 -16.42 -53.35
#